data_AF-A0A8X6X3J6-F1
#
_entry.id   AF-A0A8X6X3J6-F1
#
_cell.length_a   1.000
_cell.length_b   1.000
_cell.length_c   1.000
_cell.angle_alpha   90.00
_cell.angle_beta   90.00
_cell.angle_gamma   90.00
#
_symmetry.space_group_name_H-M   'P 1'
#
loop_
_entity.id
_entity.type
_entity.pdbx_description
1 polymer ?
#
loop_
_entity_poly.entity_id
_entity_poly.type
_entity_poly.pdbx_seq_one_letter_code
_entity_poly.pdbx_strand_id
1 'polypeptide(L)'
;MSEQIKFIIQELNKEPYNKKFNLISFDSLRTDNLLQIVNDVFAEVDPKMKMDVRAEDPEQMVLKSLNFLKVLKYKPPETMDLSDFRQGLVGW
;
A
#
# COMPACT_ATOMS: atom_id res chain seq x y z
N MET A 1 15.56 4.37 7.40
CA MET A 1 14.89 4.58 6.10
C MET A 1 15.35 3.58 5.04
N SER A 2 16.65 3.50 4.70
CA SER A 2 17.12 2.56 3.66
C SER A 2 16.88 1.07 3.97
N GLU A 3 16.95 0.65 5.23
CA GLU A 3 16.73 -0.76 5.62
C GLU A 3 15.27 -1.20 5.46
N GLN A 4 14.30 -0.34 5.78
CA GLN A 4 12.88 -0.62 5.59
C GLN A 4 12.53 -0.75 4.10
N ILE A 5 13.07 0.14 3.25
CA ILE A 5 12.86 0.05 1.80
C ILE A 5 13.48 -1.23 1.24
N LYS A 6 14.69 -1.61 1.68
CA LYS A 6 15.31 -2.89 1.29
C LYS A 6 14.45 -4.08 1.69
N PHE A 7 13.89 -4.07 2.90
CA PHE A 7 12.99 -5.11 3.37
C PHE A 7 11.73 -5.21 2.50
N ILE A 8 11.07 -4.07 2.20
CA ILE A 8 9.89 -4.03 1.34
C ILE A 8 10.19 -4.60 -0.05
N ILE A 9 11.29 -4.18 -0.68
CA ILE A 9 11.70 -4.68 -2.00
C ILE A 9 11.97 -6.19 -1.95
N GLN A 10 12.64 -6.69 -0.91
CA GLN A 10 12.90 -8.11 -0.74
C GLN A 10 11.62 -8.93 -0.64
N GLU A 11 10.63 -8.47 0.13
CA GLU A 11 9.34 -9.15 0.28
C GLU A 11 8.50 -9.07 -1.01
N LEU A 12 8.46 -7.92 -1.68
CA LEU A 12 7.75 -7.75 -2.95
C LEU A 12 8.34 -8.58 -4.10
N ASN A 13 9.62 -8.98 -3.98
CA ASN A 13 10.29 -9.82 -4.97
C ASN A 13 10.06 -11.32 -4.75
N LYS A 14 9.59 -11.71 -3.57
CA LYS A 14 9.24 -13.10 -3.28
C LYS A 14 7.85 -13.43 -3.80
N GLU A 15 7.53 -14.73 -3.83
CA GLU A 15 6.14 -15.17 -3.98
C GLU A 15 5.31 -14.66 -2.79
N PRO A 16 4.04 -14.26 -3.00
CA PRO A 16 3.26 -14.35 -4.24
C PRO A 16 3.46 -13.20 -5.24
N TYR A 17 4.08 -12.09 -4.83
CA TYR A 17 4.06 -10.81 -5.55
C TYR A 17 4.97 -10.74 -6.79
N ASN A 18 6.16 -11.37 -6.74
CA ASN A 18 7.12 -11.51 -7.85
C ASN A 18 7.38 -10.21 -8.66
N LYS A 19 7.40 -9.03 -7.99
CA LYS A 19 7.43 -7.73 -8.67
C LYS A 19 8.80 -7.34 -9.26
N LYS A 20 9.89 -8.01 -8.86
CA LYS A 20 11.28 -7.81 -9.34
C LYS A 20 11.77 -6.36 -9.25
N PHE A 21 11.38 -5.63 -8.23
CA PHE A 21 11.87 -4.29 -7.95
C PHE A 21 13.33 -4.31 -7.48
N ASN A 22 14.06 -3.24 -7.80
CA ASN A 22 15.32 -2.84 -7.20
C ASN A 22 15.19 -1.43 -6.58
N LEU A 23 16.19 -1.00 -5.80
CA LEU A 23 16.14 0.29 -5.08
C LEU A 23 15.85 1.48 -6.01
N ILE A 24 16.52 1.55 -7.16
CA ILE A 24 16.36 2.66 -8.11
C ILE A 24 14.96 2.64 -8.73
N SER A 25 14.49 1.46 -9.14
CA SER A 25 13.17 1.30 -9.75
C SER A 25 12.03 1.54 -8.77
N PHE A 26 12.24 1.27 -7.48
CA PHE A 26 11.24 1.49 -6.44
C PHE A 26 11.20 2.97 -6.03
N ASP A 27 12.35 3.61 -5.92
CA ASP A 27 12.48 5.04 -5.58
C ASP A 27 11.96 5.95 -6.71
N SER A 28 12.00 5.50 -7.96
CA SER A 28 11.42 6.22 -9.09
C SER A 28 9.91 6.04 -9.25
N LEU A 29 9.26 5.23 -8.41
CA LEU A 29 7.81 5.05 -8.45
C LEU A 29 7.10 6.29 -7.97
N ARG A 30 6.11 6.70 -8.75
CA ARG A 30 5.17 7.75 -8.37
C ARG A 30 4.17 7.25 -7.34
N THR A 31 3.56 8.17 -6.61
CA THR A 31 2.57 7.91 -5.55
C THR A 31 1.46 6.95 -5.99
N ASP A 32 0.95 7.10 -7.21
CA ASP A 32 -0.09 6.24 -7.78
C ASP A 32 0.38 4.78 -7.99
N ASN A 33 1.62 4.58 -8.45
CA ASN A 33 2.19 3.23 -8.57
C ASN A 33 2.43 2.60 -7.19
N LEU A 34 2.86 3.39 -6.21
CA LEU A 34 3.06 2.92 -4.83
C LEU A 34 1.72 2.50 -4.21
N LEU A 35 0.68 3.31 -4.40
CA LEU A 35 -0.68 2.99 -3.97
C LEU A 35 -1.20 1.70 -4.63
N GLN A 36 -0.97 1.52 -5.93
CA GLN A 36 -1.33 0.28 -6.63
C GLN A 36 -0.60 -0.93 -6.03
N ILE A 37 0.69 -0.81 -5.69
CA ILE A 37 1.44 -1.90 -5.07
C ILE A 37 0.85 -2.27 -3.71
N VAL A 38 0.52 -1.28 -2.87
CA VAL A 38 -0.14 -1.54 -1.58
C VAL A 38 -1.47 -2.26 -1.78
N ASN A 39 -2.26 -1.82 -2.78
CA ASN A 39 -3.54 -2.44 -3.07
C ASN A 39 -3.38 -3.87 -3.62
N ASP A 40 -2.41 -4.11 -4.49
CA ASP A 40 -2.06 -5.44 -4.99
C ASP A 40 -1.66 -6.37 -3.82
N VAL A 41 -0.94 -5.84 -2.82
CA VAL A 41 -0.61 -6.59 -1.61
C VAL A 41 -1.85 -6.99 -0.83
N PHE A 42 -2.83 -6.09 -0.69
CA PHE A 42 -4.11 -6.43 -0.09
C PHE A 42 -4.89 -7.45 -0.92
N ALA A 43 -4.81 -7.37 -2.25
CA ALA A 43 -5.50 -8.27 -3.17
C ALA A 43 -4.97 -9.71 -3.13
N GLU A 44 -3.68 -9.91 -2.82
CA GLU A 44 -3.11 -11.25 -2.59
C GLU A 44 -3.62 -11.88 -1.28
N VAL A 45 -3.93 -11.07 -0.27
CA VAL A 45 -4.49 -11.55 1.00
C VAL A 45 -6.00 -11.77 0.90
N ASP A 46 -6.72 -10.84 0.27
CA ASP A 46 -8.14 -10.96 -0.04
C ASP A 46 -8.40 -10.52 -1.49
N PRO A 47 -8.74 -11.45 -2.40
CA PRO A 47 -9.02 -11.13 -3.81
C PRO A 47 -10.10 -10.06 -4.03
N LYS A 48 -10.97 -9.81 -3.04
CA LYS A 48 -11.98 -8.74 -3.10
C LYS A 48 -11.38 -7.33 -3.08
N MET A 49 -10.14 -7.19 -2.63
CA MET A 49 -9.39 -5.93 -2.63
C MET A 49 -8.76 -5.62 -3.98
N LYS A 50 -8.85 -6.54 -4.96
CA LYS A 50 -8.32 -6.30 -6.31
C LYS A 50 -9.07 -5.16 -6.99
N MET A 51 -8.40 -4.02 -7.14
CA MET A 51 -8.92 -2.84 -7.84
C MET A 51 -7.77 -2.06 -8.48
N ASP A 52 -8.10 -1.25 -9.48
CA ASP A 52 -7.19 -0.28 -10.08
C ASP A 52 -7.35 1.05 -9.35
N VAL A 53 -6.31 1.49 -8.65
CA VAL A 53 -6.34 2.72 -7.82
C VAL A 53 -6.49 3.99 -8.65
N ARG A 54 -6.21 3.93 -9.96
CA ARG A 54 -6.38 5.08 -10.87
C ARG A 54 -7.81 5.20 -11.40
N ALA A 55 -8.56 4.11 -11.39
CA ALA A 55 -9.93 4.06 -11.88
C ALA A 55 -10.96 4.18 -10.74
N GLU A 56 -10.55 3.95 -9.50
CA GLU A 56 -11.41 4.02 -8.33
C GLU A 56 -11.48 5.41 -7.70
N ASP A 57 -12.59 5.66 -7.02
CA ASP A 57 -12.76 6.86 -6.23
C ASP A 57 -11.80 6.85 -5.02
N PRO A 58 -11.01 7.92 -4.79
CA PRO A 58 -10.03 7.94 -3.70
C PRO A 58 -10.66 7.77 -2.31
N GLU A 59 -11.87 8.30 -2.06
CA GLU A 59 -12.53 8.10 -0.77
C GLU A 59 -12.96 6.64 -0.58
N GLN A 60 -13.50 6.01 -1.62
CA GLN A 60 -13.85 4.59 -1.60
C GLN A 60 -12.63 3.69 -1.38
N MET A 61 -11.53 3.96 -2.08
CA MET A 61 -10.27 3.24 -1.91
C MET A 61 -9.76 3.32 -0.48
N VAL A 62 -9.76 4.51 0.10
CA VAL A 62 -9.30 4.72 1.49
C VAL A 62 -10.21 4.02 2.49
N LEU A 63 -11.52 4.07 2.32
CA LEU A 63 -12.45 3.35 3.19
C LEU A 63 -12.24 1.83 3.14
N LYS A 64 -12.09 1.26 1.93
CA LYS A 64 -11.78 -0.17 1.74
C LYS A 64 -10.47 -0.53 2.43
N SER A 65 -9.41 0.24 2.19
CA SER A 65 -8.08 0.02 2.78
C SER A 65 -8.09 0.11 4.30
N LEU A 66 -8.75 1.13 4.88
CA LEU A 66 -8.87 1.29 6.33
C LEU A 66 -9.67 0.16 6.97
N ASN A 67 -10.77 -0.26 6.33
CA ASN A 67 -11.54 -1.40 6.81
C ASN A 67 -10.73 -2.70 6.76
N PHE A 68 -9.95 -2.91 5.71
CA PHE A 68 -9.05 -4.05 5.60
C PHE A 68 -7.97 -4.04 6.70
N LEU A 69 -7.33 -2.90 6.93
CA LEU A 69 -6.35 -2.72 8.00
C LEU A 69 -6.97 -2.99 9.39
N LYS A 70 -8.23 -2.58 9.62
CA LYS A 70 -8.97 -2.91 10.86
C LYS A 70 -9.17 -4.42 11.02
N VAL A 71 -9.51 -5.14 9.94
CA VAL A 71 -9.64 -6.61 9.96
C VAL A 71 -8.30 -7.26 10.30
N LEU A 72 -7.20 -6.75 9.76
CA LEU A 72 -5.84 -7.17 10.09
C LEU A 72 -5.38 -6.74 11.50
N LYS A 73 -6.23 -6.04 12.26
CA LYS A 73 -5.92 -5.45 13.57
C LYS A 73 -4.69 -4.54 13.55
N TYR A 74 -4.42 -3.94 12.39
CA TYR A 74 -3.35 -2.96 12.26
C TYR A 74 -3.74 -1.69 13.01
N LYS A 75 -2.89 -1.28 13.94
CA LYS A 75 -3.04 -0.01 14.66
C LYS A 75 -2.11 1.01 14.00
N PRO A 76 -2.65 2.16 13.54
CA PRO A 76 -1.82 3.27 13.09
C PRO A 76 -0.81 3.66 14.18
N PRO A 77 0.36 4.20 13.82
CA PRO A 77 1.35 4.67 14.78
C PRO A 77 0.72 5.69 15.74
N GLU A 78 0.96 5.57 17.05
CA GLU A 78 0.41 6.50 18.06
C GLU A 78 0.88 7.95 17.85
N THR A 79 1.97 8.13 17.11
CA THR A 79 2.56 9.42 16.76
C THR A 79 1.88 10.11 15.58
N MET A 80 0.84 9.51 14.98
CA MET A 80 0.18 10.01 13.78
C MET A 80 -1.32 10.19 14.02
N ASP A 81 -1.86 11.36 13.62
CA ASP A 81 -3.30 11.58 13.63
C ASP A 81 -3.98 10.64 12.61
N LEU A 82 -5.15 10.10 12.97
CA LEU A 82 -5.97 9.28 12.08
C LEU A 82 -6.38 10.04 10.82
N SER A 83 -6.52 11.37 10.92
CA SER A 83 -6.83 12.25 9.80
C SER A 83 -5.66 12.32 8.81
N ASP A 84 -4.43 12.46 9.33
CA ASP A 84 -3.21 12.48 8.52
C ASP A 84 -2.95 11.10 7.89
N PHE A 85 -3.17 10.03 8.65
CA PHE A 85 -3.08 8.67 8.14
C PHE A 85 -4.08 8.43 6.99
N ARG A 86 -5.31 8.92 7.15
CA ARG A 86 -6.34 8.84 6.11
C ARG A 86 -5.92 9.62 4.87
N GLN A 87 -5.45 10.86 5.01
CA GLN A 87 -5.00 11.70 3.89
C GLN A 87 -3.82 11.06 3.15
N GLY A 88 -2.85 10.51 3.87
CA GLY A 88 -1.70 9.81 3.28
C GLY A 88 -2.09 8.62 2.38
N LEU A 89 -3.24 7.98 2.63
CA LEU A 89 -3.77 6.91 1.79
C LEU A 89 -4.54 7.40 0.55
N VAL A 90 -4.96 8.68 0.51
CA VAL A 90 -5.61 9.28 -0.66
C VAL A 90 -4.57 9.67 -1.72
N GLY A 91 -3.32 9.95 -1.30
CA GLY A 91 -2.22 10.28 -2.20
C GLY A 91 -2.18 11.73 -2.71
N TRP A 92 -2.73 12.68 -1.94
CA TRP A 92 -2.74 14.12 -2.26
C TRP A 92 -2.33 14.96 -1.06
#